data_AF-A0A534WAP9-F1
#
_entry.id   AF-A0A534WAP9-F1
#
_cell.length_a   1.000
_cell.length_b   1.000
_cell.length_c   1.000
_cell.angle_alpha   90.00
_cell.angle_beta   90.00
_cell.angle_gamma   90.00
#
_symmetry.space_group_name_H-M   'P 1'
#
loop_
_entity.id
_entity.type
_entity.pdbx_description
1 polymer ?
#
loop_
_entity_poly.entity_id
_entity_poly.type
_entity_poly.pdbx_seq_one_letter_code
_entity_poly.pdbx_strand_id
1 'polypeptide(L)'
;MHPDAVGWTQPTRILFEPLGQALQNLPSALLDIWPGSEDELVLLALIGAAAVLAWPQTRDPEATSRLRGLAAGWCTLAALLYFAFPVAIGWLWQLNERYAIALALLAPLLLRPARGLRGAVPLLLVAAASLFSAGVAARQIRGFSREVGGFDRVLGVAAPGRRLLSLVYDHDSAWAKFSPYLHFGSYYRARKGGIASFSFAELPQSPLRYRPETAPPPKPPHWEWEPWRFRNDVDGRYYDYLLVRGFTDPFAGAGSGPTWHVLARSGGWMLYGK
;
A
#
# COMPACT_ATOMS: atom_id res chain seq x y z
N MET A 1 -5.52 -1.11 -27.06
CA MET A 1 -4.45 -2.12 -27.12
C MET A 1 -5.06 -3.47 -26.78
N HIS A 2 -4.85 -4.50 -27.61
CA HIS A 2 -5.40 -5.84 -27.35
C HIS A 2 -4.59 -6.51 -26.21
N PRO A 3 -5.22 -7.23 -25.26
CA PRO A 3 -4.52 -7.91 -24.15
C PRO A 3 -3.36 -8.80 -24.60
N ASP A 4 -3.53 -9.48 -25.74
CA ASP A 4 -2.52 -10.37 -26.31
C ASP A 4 -1.27 -9.62 -26.83
N ALA A 5 -1.42 -8.33 -27.16
CA ALA A 5 -0.32 -7.50 -27.63
C ALA A 5 0.54 -6.92 -26.50
N VAL A 6 0.08 -7.01 -25.24
CA VAL A 6 0.76 -6.44 -24.06
C VAL A 6 1.32 -7.50 -23.11
N GLY A 7 1.32 -8.78 -23.51
CA GLY A 7 1.90 -9.87 -22.72
C GLY A 7 1.04 -10.30 -21.53
N TRP A 8 -0.27 -10.04 -21.58
CA TRP A 8 -1.21 -10.62 -20.62
C TRP A 8 -1.39 -12.11 -20.92
N THR A 9 -0.66 -12.96 -20.20
CA THR A 9 -0.72 -14.43 -20.34
C THR A 9 -1.64 -15.10 -19.32
N GLN A 10 -2.26 -14.32 -18.43
CA GLN A 10 -3.10 -14.84 -17.35
C GLN A 10 -4.59 -14.58 -17.59
N PRO A 11 -5.49 -15.46 -17.09
CA PRO A 11 -6.91 -15.26 -17.20
C PRO A 11 -7.34 -13.94 -16.54
N THR A 12 -8.01 -13.07 -17.29
CA THR A 12 -8.61 -11.82 -16.81
C THR A 12 -9.87 -12.14 -16.01
N ARG A 13 -9.72 -12.74 -14.83
CA ARG A 13 -10.86 -12.95 -13.95
C ARG A 13 -11.30 -11.59 -13.42
N ILE A 14 -12.56 -11.26 -13.67
CA ILE A 14 -13.22 -10.11 -13.07
C ILE A 14 -13.88 -10.61 -11.79
N LEU A 15 -13.51 -10.01 -10.66
CA LEU A 15 -14.03 -10.36 -9.35
C LEU A 15 -14.86 -9.20 -8.83
N PHE A 16 -16.10 -9.50 -8.47
CA PHE A 16 -16.98 -8.58 -7.74
C PHE A 16 -17.04 -9.02 -6.29
N GLU A 17 -17.15 -8.04 -5.41
CA GLU A 17 -17.31 -8.28 -3.99
C GLU A 17 -18.80 -8.28 -3.62
N PRO A 18 -19.30 -9.28 -2.87
CA PRO A 18 -20.68 -9.27 -2.39
C PRO A 18 -20.95 -8.05 -1.51
N LEU A 19 -22.16 -7.48 -1.58
CA LEU A 19 -22.54 -6.28 -0.81
C LEU A 19 -22.21 -6.38 0.69
N GLY A 20 -22.49 -7.53 1.31
CA GLY A 20 -22.21 -7.75 2.72
C GLY A 20 -20.71 -7.72 3.04
N GLN A 21 -19.88 -8.26 2.14
CA GLN A 21 -18.42 -8.23 2.28
C GLN A 21 -17.88 -6.82 2.08
N ALA A 22 -18.38 -6.09 1.09
CA ALA A 22 -18.01 -4.69 0.87
C ALA A 22 -18.31 -3.84 2.11
N LEU A 23 -19.50 -3.99 2.71
CA LEU A 23 -19.83 -3.29 3.96
C LEU A 23 -18.89 -3.64 5.12
N GLN A 24 -18.48 -4.90 5.23
CA GLN A 24 -17.51 -5.35 6.25
C GLN A 24 -16.10 -4.81 6.01
N ASN A 25 -15.71 -4.64 4.75
CA ASN A 25 -14.38 -4.17 4.35
C ASN A 25 -14.25 -2.64 4.36
N LEU A 26 -15.37 -1.90 4.46
CA LEU A 26 -15.38 -0.44 4.43
C LEU A 26 -14.48 0.22 5.51
N PRO A 27 -14.45 -0.24 6.79
CA PRO A 27 -13.51 0.30 7.76
C PRO A 27 -12.05 0.09 7.35
N SER A 28 -11.71 -1.10 6.84
CA SER A 28 -10.35 -1.40 6.37
C SER A 28 -9.95 -0.55 5.17
N ALA A 29 -10.88 -0.26 4.26
CA ALA A 29 -10.65 0.63 3.13
C ALA A 29 -10.38 2.10 3.52
N LEU A 30 -10.81 2.53 4.72
CA LEU A 30 -10.78 3.94 5.13
C LEU A 30 -9.82 4.27 6.29
N LEU A 31 -9.62 3.34 7.24
CA LEU A 31 -9.10 3.68 8.57
C LEU A 31 -7.99 2.75 9.07
N ASP A 32 -7.77 1.59 8.46
CA ASP A 32 -6.97 0.51 9.04
C ASP A 32 -5.48 0.59 8.65
N ILE A 33 -4.87 1.76 8.84
CA ILE A 33 -3.48 2.02 8.43
C ILE A 33 -2.49 1.66 9.54
N TRP A 34 -2.81 2.02 10.79
CA TRP A 34 -1.90 1.90 11.93
C TRP A 34 -2.30 0.78 12.89
N PRO A 35 -1.32 0.16 13.58
CA PRO A 35 -1.62 -0.72 14.71
C PRO A 35 -2.33 0.04 15.84
N GLY A 36 -3.30 -0.61 16.48
CA GLY A 36 -4.06 -0.05 17.59
C GLY A 36 -5.53 0.23 17.24
N SER A 37 -6.18 0.97 18.13
CA SER A 37 -7.62 1.32 18.07
C SER A 37 -7.87 2.83 17.99
N GLU A 38 -6.82 3.60 17.74
CA GLU A 38 -6.87 5.07 17.72
C GLU A 38 -7.66 5.60 16.51
N ASP A 39 -7.65 4.89 15.38
CA ASP A 39 -8.35 5.28 14.17
C ASP A 39 -9.88 5.14 14.33
N GLU A 40 -10.36 4.21 15.15
CA GLU A 40 -11.76 4.07 15.55
C GLU A 40 -12.23 5.26 16.38
N LEU A 41 -11.39 5.78 17.29
CA LEU A 41 -11.72 6.98 18.07
C LEU A 41 -11.83 8.21 17.15
N VAL A 42 -10.93 8.33 16.19
CA VAL A 42 -10.97 9.40 15.16
C VAL A 42 -12.26 9.27 14.35
N LEU A 43 -12.59 8.08 13.88
CA LEU A 43 -13.83 7.83 13.13
C LEU A 43 -15.07 8.22 13.94
N LEU A 44 -15.18 7.76 15.18
CA LEU A 44 -16.32 8.07 16.05
C LEU A 44 -16.46 9.58 16.27
N ALA A 45 -15.36 10.30 16.46
CA ALA A 45 -15.36 11.75 16.58
C ALA A 45 -15.83 12.43 15.28
N LEU A 46 -15.37 11.96 14.10
CA LEU A 46 -15.78 12.49 12.81
C LEU A 46 -17.25 12.22 12.49
N ILE A 47 -17.75 11.01 12.78
CA ILE A 47 -19.17 10.65 12.63
C ILE A 47 -20.02 11.49 13.58
N GLY A 48 -19.60 11.64 14.85
CA GLY A 48 -20.29 12.49 15.82
C GLY A 48 -20.37 13.95 15.37
N ALA A 49 -19.27 14.51 14.88
CA ALA A 49 -19.25 15.85 14.32
C ALA A 49 -20.17 15.98 13.09
N ALA A 50 -20.13 15.00 12.17
CA ALA A 50 -20.98 14.98 10.99
C ALA A 50 -22.47 14.90 11.36
N ALA A 51 -22.83 14.08 12.36
CA ALA A 51 -24.20 13.96 12.86
C ALA A 51 -24.70 15.28 13.46
N VAL A 52 -23.88 15.97 14.25
CA VAL A 52 -24.22 17.30 14.80
C VAL A 52 -24.37 18.35 13.70
N LEU A 53 -23.50 18.33 12.69
CA LEU A 53 -23.58 19.24 11.54
C LEU A 53 -24.82 18.97 10.66
N ALA A 54 -25.20 17.71 10.51
CA ALA A 54 -26.38 17.28 9.76
C ALA A 54 -27.69 17.50 10.51
N TRP A 55 -27.64 17.60 11.86
CA TRP A 55 -28.82 17.76 12.70
C TRP A 55 -29.72 18.91 12.23
N PRO A 56 -31.07 18.78 12.29
CA PRO A 56 -31.98 19.86 11.93
C PRO A 56 -31.69 21.14 12.74
N GLN A 57 -31.40 22.24 12.04
CA GLN A 57 -31.12 23.54 12.63
C GLN A 57 -31.39 24.65 11.63
N THR A 58 -31.73 25.83 12.14
CA THR A 58 -31.91 27.04 11.33
C THR A 58 -30.59 27.42 10.68
N ARG A 59 -30.61 27.58 9.35
CA ARG A 59 -29.44 27.91 8.54
C ARG A 59 -29.80 29.06 7.61
N ASP A 60 -28.80 29.87 7.29
CA ASP A 60 -28.98 30.91 6.29
C ASP A 60 -29.37 30.31 4.92
N PRO A 61 -30.02 31.09 4.05
CA PRO A 61 -30.28 30.69 2.67
C PRO A 61 -28.99 30.25 1.98
N GLU A 62 -29.09 29.21 1.17
CA GLU A 62 -27.92 28.60 0.54
C GLU A 62 -27.61 29.24 -0.80
N ALA A 63 -26.54 30.03 -0.84
CA ALA A 63 -26.07 30.64 -2.08
C ALA A 63 -25.54 29.62 -3.11
N THR A 64 -25.13 28.42 -2.67
CA THR A 64 -24.38 27.44 -3.48
C THR A 64 -25.10 26.10 -3.64
N SER A 65 -26.43 26.09 -3.71
CA SER A 65 -27.23 24.85 -3.79
C SER A 65 -26.86 23.94 -4.97
N ARG A 66 -26.47 24.53 -6.11
CA ARG A 66 -25.98 23.80 -7.29
C ARG A 66 -24.70 23.01 -7.00
N LEU A 67 -23.73 23.61 -6.32
CA LEU A 67 -22.47 22.95 -5.98
C LEU A 67 -22.68 21.78 -5.03
N ARG A 68 -23.60 21.92 -4.06
CA ARG A 68 -23.97 20.81 -3.19
C ARG A 68 -24.72 19.71 -3.95
N GLY A 69 -25.58 20.07 -4.91
CA GLY A 69 -26.20 19.10 -5.81
C GLY A 69 -25.17 18.30 -6.62
N LEU A 70 -24.12 18.98 -7.12
CA LEU A 70 -22.98 18.32 -7.77
C LEU A 70 -22.22 17.41 -6.81
N ALA A 71 -21.91 17.88 -5.60
CA ALA A 71 -21.26 17.06 -4.57
C ALA A 71 -22.09 15.82 -4.23
N ALA A 72 -23.41 15.96 -4.11
CA ALA A 72 -24.32 14.84 -3.86
C ALA A 72 -24.28 13.84 -5.01
N GLY A 73 -24.33 14.32 -6.27
CA GLY A 73 -24.19 13.47 -7.45
C GLY A 73 -22.87 12.68 -7.46
N TRP A 74 -21.76 13.33 -7.12
CA TRP A 74 -20.46 12.65 -7.01
C TRP A 74 -20.40 11.65 -5.85
N CYS A 75 -20.97 11.97 -4.68
CA CYS A 75 -21.08 11.03 -3.58
C CYS A 75 -21.92 9.80 -3.96
N THR A 76 -23.06 10.01 -4.63
CA THR A 76 -23.89 8.90 -5.13
C THR A 76 -23.14 8.05 -6.14
N LEU A 77 -22.44 8.66 -7.10
CA LEU A 77 -21.63 7.94 -8.07
C LEU A 77 -20.52 7.13 -7.40
N ALA A 78 -19.79 7.73 -6.44
CA ALA A 78 -18.74 7.06 -5.70
C ALA A 78 -19.29 5.86 -4.90
N ALA A 79 -20.43 6.03 -4.22
CA ALA A 79 -21.08 4.94 -3.51
C ALA A 79 -21.52 3.81 -4.47
N LEU A 80 -22.12 4.15 -5.61
CA LEU A 80 -22.51 3.16 -6.63
C LEU A 80 -21.30 2.41 -7.16
N LEU A 81 -20.21 3.11 -7.47
CA LEU A 81 -18.98 2.49 -7.97
C LEU A 81 -18.31 1.63 -6.89
N TYR A 82 -18.35 2.01 -5.61
CA TYR A 82 -17.83 1.16 -4.55
C TYR A 82 -18.54 -0.21 -4.48
N PHE A 83 -19.85 -0.24 -4.66
CA PHE A 83 -20.64 -1.48 -4.57
C PHE A 83 -20.77 -2.24 -5.89
N ALA A 84 -20.67 -1.56 -7.04
CA ALA A 84 -20.91 -2.17 -8.35
C ALA A 84 -19.65 -2.32 -9.20
N PHE A 85 -18.54 -1.66 -8.87
CA PHE A 85 -17.28 -1.82 -9.61
C PHE A 85 -16.55 -3.08 -9.11
N PRO A 86 -15.85 -3.82 -10.01
CA PRO A 86 -15.07 -4.98 -9.60
C PRO A 86 -14.07 -4.62 -8.50
N VAL A 87 -13.87 -5.53 -7.53
CA VAL A 87 -12.74 -5.43 -6.59
C VAL A 87 -11.43 -5.74 -7.30
N ALA A 88 -11.46 -6.64 -8.30
CA ALA A 88 -10.30 -7.01 -9.07
C ALA A 88 -10.58 -7.30 -10.54
N ILE A 89 -9.59 -6.98 -11.38
CA ILE A 89 -9.56 -7.32 -12.81
C ILE A 89 -8.16 -7.86 -13.12
N GLY A 90 -8.01 -9.19 -13.18
CA GLY A 90 -6.70 -9.82 -13.31
C GLY A 90 -5.78 -9.45 -12.14
N TRP A 91 -4.63 -8.81 -12.45
CA TRP A 91 -3.65 -8.35 -11.45
C TRP A 91 -4.02 -7.06 -10.74
N LEU A 92 -5.05 -6.34 -11.20
CA LEU A 92 -5.49 -5.11 -10.55
C LEU A 92 -6.38 -5.48 -9.36
N TRP A 93 -6.01 -5.06 -8.16
CA TRP A 93 -6.71 -5.34 -6.91
C TRP A 93 -7.14 -4.02 -6.21
N GLN A 94 -8.12 -4.09 -5.31
CA GLN A 94 -8.70 -2.94 -4.57
C GLN A 94 -9.17 -1.81 -5.49
N LEU A 95 -9.83 -2.17 -6.59
CA LEU A 95 -10.32 -1.20 -7.55
C LEU A 95 -11.55 -0.46 -7.04
N ASN A 96 -12.49 -1.17 -6.39
CA ASN A 96 -13.70 -0.58 -5.83
C ASN A 96 -13.41 0.31 -4.61
N GLU A 97 -12.48 -0.09 -3.73
CA GLU A 97 -12.10 0.65 -2.50
C GLU A 97 -11.69 2.10 -2.76
N ARG A 98 -11.15 2.40 -3.95
CA ARG A 98 -10.81 3.78 -4.38
C ARG A 98 -12.02 4.72 -4.32
N TYR A 99 -13.22 4.19 -4.57
CA TYR A 99 -14.44 4.97 -4.52
C TYR A 99 -14.97 5.17 -3.10
N ALA A 100 -14.64 4.29 -2.15
CA ALA A 100 -14.90 4.55 -0.73
C ALA A 100 -14.10 5.77 -0.25
N ILE A 101 -12.82 5.86 -0.63
CA ILE A 101 -11.96 7.02 -0.33
C ILE A 101 -12.55 8.30 -0.96
N ALA A 102 -12.95 8.22 -2.24
CA ALA A 102 -13.58 9.36 -2.92
C ALA A 102 -14.87 9.81 -2.20
N LEU A 103 -15.72 8.88 -1.80
CA LEU A 103 -16.92 9.16 -1.02
C LEU A 103 -16.58 9.85 0.31
N ALA A 104 -15.61 9.32 1.06
CA ALA A 104 -15.19 9.88 2.35
C ALA A 104 -14.63 11.31 2.23
N LEU A 105 -13.91 11.62 1.15
CA LEU A 105 -13.39 12.97 0.89
C LEU A 105 -14.47 13.97 0.46
N LEU A 106 -15.52 13.50 -0.22
CA LEU A 106 -16.58 14.36 -0.78
C LEU A 106 -17.78 14.54 0.17
N ALA A 107 -18.09 13.54 0.99
CA ALA A 107 -19.24 13.58 1.91
C ALA A 107 -19.27 14.81 2.83
N PRO A 108 -18.14 15.34 3.34
CA PRO A 108 -18.14 16.58 4.13
C PRO A 108 -18.71 17.80 3.39
N LEU A 109 -18.64 17.84 2.04
CA LEU A 109 -19.19 18.94 1.23
C LEU A 109 -20.73 18.99 1.27
N LEU A 110 -21.39 17.92 1.74
CA LEU A 110 -22.83 17.88 1.93
C LEU A 110 -23.27 18.52 3.25
N LEU A 111 -22.34 18.68 4.19
CA LEU A 111 -22.60 19.21 5.52
C LEU A 111 -22.59 20.75 5.52
N ARG A 112 -23.52 21.34 6.26
CA ARG A 112 -23.65 22.80 6.39
C ARG A 112 -23.55 23.23 7.84
N PRO A 113 -22.37 23.70 8.28
CA PRO A 113 -22.20 24.27 9.61
C PRO A 113 -23.14 25.45 9.83
N ALA A 114 -23.85 25.46 10.96
CA ALA A 114 -24.63 26.63 11.38
C ALA A 114 -23.71 27.72 11.95
N ARG A 115 -24.20 28.96 12.02
CA ARG A 115 -23.47 30.05 12.67
C ARG A 115 -23.39 29.85 14.19
N GLY A 116 -22.33 30.40 14.79
CA GLY A 116 -22.10 30.34 16.25
C GLY A 116 -21.60 28.97 16.73
N LEU A 117 -21.80 28.71 18.02
CA LEU A 117 -21.23 27.53 18.70
C LEU A 117 -21.71 26.20 18.11
N ARG A 118 -22.94 26.13 17.58
CA ARG A 118 -23.50 24.90 17.01
C ARG A 118 -22.77 24.40 15.75
N GLY A 119 -22.19 25.30 14.96
CA GLY A 119 -21.28 24.92 13.87
C GLY A 119 -19.82 24.90 14.29
N ALA A 120 -19.40 25.79 15.19
CA ALA A 120 -18.01 25.86 15.61
C ALA A 120 -17.56 24.62 16.41
N VAL A 121 -18.37 24.12 17.34
CA VAL A 121 -18.05 22.96 18.18
C VAL A 121 -17.75 21.68 17.37
N PRO A 122 -18.62 21.22 16.44
CA PRO A 122 -18.29 20.04 15.64
C PRO A 122 -17.09 20.27 14.72
N LEU A 123 -16.86 21.48 14.22
CA LEU A 123 -15.65 21.79 13.44
C LEU A 123 -14.38 21.75 14.29
N LEU A 124 -14.44 22.23 15.55
CA LEU A 124 -13.35 22.10 16.51
C LEU A 124 -13.09 20.63 16.85
N LEU A 125 -14.14 19.81 16.98
CA LEU A 125 -13.99 18.36 17.17
C LEU A 125 -13.30 17.70 15.97
N VAL A 126 -13.69 18.06 14.74
CA VAL A 126 -13.00 17.60 13.52
C VAL A 126 -11.54 18.00 13.55
N ALA A 127 -11.23 19.28 13.84
CA ALA A 127 -9.86 19.77 13.92
C ALA A 127 -9.04 19.02 14.99
N ALA A 128 -9.62 18.80 16.17
CA ALA A 128 -8.97 18.05 17.25
C ALA A 128 -8.73 16.57 16.86
N ALA A 129 -9.70 15.91 16.24
CA ALA A 129 -9.58 14.54 15.75
C ALA A 129 -8.49 14.43 14.66
N SER A 130 -8.44 15.39 13.72
CA SER A 130 -7.39 15.44 12.70
C SER A 130 -6.00 15.66 13.29
N LEU A 131 -5.85 16.55 14.28
CA LEU A 131 -4.57 16.77 14.98
C LEU A 131 -4.14 15.53 15.77
N PHE A 132 -5.08 14.85 16.42
CA PHE A 132 -4.83 13.61 17.12
C PHE A 132 -4.36 12.51 16.15
N SER A 133 -5.07 12.30 15.04
CA SER A 133 -4.70 11.35 13.98
C SER A 133 -3.31 11.66 13.41
N ALA A 134 -3.00 12.94 13.15
CA ALA A 134 -1.67 13.36 12.71
C ALA A 134 -0.57 13.05 13.74
N GLY A 135 -0.88 13.23 15.04
CA GLY A 135 0.00 12.85 16.15
C GLY A 135 0.27 11.35 16.21
N VAL A 136 -0.77 10.52 16.03
CA VAL A 136 -0.66 9.06 15.93
C VAL A 136 0.20 8.69 14.74
N ALA A 137 -0.09 9.19 13.54
CA ALA A 137 0.69 8.93 12.34
C ALA A 137 2.17 9.33 12.54
N ALA A 138 2.44 10.50 13.12
CA ALA A 138 3.80 10.95 13.40
C ALA A 138 4.53 10.03 14.40
N ARG A 139 3.84 9.50 15.41
CA ARG A 139 4.40 8.50 16.34
C ARG A 139 4.73 7.20 15.59
N GLN A 140 3.79 6.68 14.81
CA GLN A 140 3.95 5.41 14.08
C GLN A 140 5.07 5.50 13.04
N ILE A 141 5.10 6.56 12.23
CA ILE A 141 6.16 6.81 11.23
C ILE A 141 7.54 6.92 11.90
N ARG A 142 7.64 7.60 13.05
CA ARG A 142 8.92 7.69 13.79
C ARG A 142 9.35 6.34 14.35
N GLY A 143 8.41 5.53 14.84
CA GLY A 143 8.68 4.17 15.29
C GLY A 143 9.18 3.30 14.15
N PHE A 144 8.47 3.31 13.02
CA PHE A 144 8.85 2.60 11.81
C PHE A 144 10.22 3.04 11.27
N SER A 145 10.50 4.35 11.26
CA SER A 145 11.81 4.88 10.83
C SER A 145 12.98 4.33 11.67
N ARG A 146 12.75 4.11 12.97
CA ARG A 146 13.74 3.47 13.86
C ARG A 146 13.88 1.98 13.57
N GLU A 147 12.75 1.29 13.36
CA GLU A 147 12.70 -0.14 13.01
C GLU A 147 13.49 -0.43 11.72
N VAL A 148 13.36 0.44 10.72
CA VAL A 148 14.02 0.33 9.41
C VAL A 148 15.53 0.63 9.46
N GLY A 149 16.04 1.36 10.46
CA GLY A 149 17.35 2.03 10.41
C GLY A 149 18.58 1.18 10.10
N GLY A 150 18.51 -0.15 10.20
CA GLY A 150 19.58 -1.04 9.73
C GLY A 150 19.71 -1.13 8.20
N PHE A 151 18.64 -0.86 7.47
CA PHE A 151 18.51 -1.03 6.03
C PHE A 151 19.54 -0.19 5.24
N ASP A 152 19.62 1.11 5.51
CA ASP A 152 20.50 2.01 4.75
C ASP A 152 21.98 1.63 4.87
N ARG A 153 22.38 1.14 6.05
CA ARG A 153 23.75 0.66 6.30
C ARG A 153 24.07 -0.58 5.47
N VAL A 154 23.14 -1.53 5.42
CA VAL A 154 23.29 -2.78 4.65
C VAL A 154 23.29 -2.48 3.14
N LEU A 155 22.33 -1.69 2.68
CA LEU A 155 22.22 -1.31 1.27
C LEU A 155 23.44 -0.50 0.81
N GLY A 156 24.01 0.34 1.67
CA GLY A 156 25.18 1.16 1.38
C GLY A 156 26.36 0.40 0.78
N VAL A 157 26.56 -0.84 1.20
CA VAL A 157 27.66 -1.73 0.78
C VAL A 157 27.50 -2.27 -0.65
N ALA A 158 26.27 -2.35 -1.17
CA ALA A 158 26.04 -2.85 -2.53
C ALA A 158 26.59 -1.88 -3.59
N ALA A 159 27.31 -2.38 -4.59
CA ALA A 159 27.78 -1.57 -5.71
C ALA A 159 26.62 -1.12 -6.62
N PRO A 160 26.69 0.04 -7.28
CA PRO A 160 25.67 0.48 -8.21
C PRO A 160 25.62 -0.36 -9.50
N GLY A 161 24.46 -0.34 -10.18
CA GLY A 161 24.25 -0.96 -11.49
C GLY A 161 24.20 -2.50 -11.52
N ARG A 162 24.34 -3.17 -10.37
CA ARG A 162 24.25 -4.63 -10.24
C ARG A 162 22.82 -5.13 -10.11
N ARG A 163 22.64 -6.45 -10.00
CA ARG A 163 21.34 -7.11 -9.89
C ARG A 163 21.12 -7.60 -8.45
N LEU A 164 20.06 -7.15 -7.79
CA LEU A 164 19.74 -7.48 -6.41
C LEU A 164 18.41 -8.23 -6.31
N LEU A 165 18.42 -9.37 -5.63
CA LEU A 165 17.22 -10.11 -5.23
C LEU A 165 16.88 -9.76 -3.78
N SER A 166 15.61 -9.48 -3.48
CA SER A 166 15.15 -9.33 -2.10
C SER A 166 14.37 -10.55 -1.66
N LEU A 167 14.70 -11.07 -0.48
CA LEU A 167 14.04 -12.20 0.17
C LEU A 167 13.55 -11.73 1.55
N VAL A 168 12.26 -11.41 1.64
CA VAL A 168 11.65 -10.80 2.83
C VAL A 168 10.85 -11.86 3.59
N TYR A 169 11.50 -12.56 4.53
CA TYR A 169 10.85 -13.57 5.39
C TYR A 169 10.03 -12.95 6.51
N ASP A 170 10.47 -11.79 7.01
CA ASP A 170 9.79 -11.02 8.04
C ASP A 170 9.30 -9.71 7.41
N HIS A 171 8.06 -9.74 6.89
CA HIS A 171 7.46 -8.64 6.15
C HIS A 171 6.61 -7.69 7.02
N ASP A 172 6.31 -8.10 8.25
CA ASP A 172 5.46 -7.38 9.19
C ASP A 172 6.22 -6.27 9.93
N SER A 173 5.47 -5.36 10.54
CA SER A 173 6.01 -4.27 11.35
C SER A 173 5.23 -4.12 12.64
N ALA A 174 5.92 -3.71 13.70
CA ALA A 174 5.23 -3.32 14.94
C ALA A 174 4.53 -1.95 14.82
N TRP A 175 4.81 -1.19 13.75
CA TRP A 175 4.38 0.20 13.58
C TRP A 175 3.50 0.44 12.35
N ALA A 176 3.28 -0.58 11.52
CA ALA A 176 2.42 -0.51 10.33
C ALA A 176 1.65 -1.83 10.18
N LYS A 177 0.35 -1.77 9.84
CA LYS A 177 -0.50 -2.97 9.66
C LYS A 177 -0.28 -3.70 8.33
N PHE A 178 0.18 -2.98 7.31
CA PHE A 178 0.52 -3.57 6.01
C PHE A 178 1.89 -4.28 6.06
N SER A 179 2.34 -4.83 4.93
CA SER A 179 3.66 -5.47 4.80
C SER A 179 4.67 -4.46 4.22
N PRO A 180 5.15 -3.46 5.00
CA PRO A 180 5.94 -2.36 4.45
C PRO A 180 7.23 -2.85 3.81
N TYR A 181 7.80 -3.95 4.32
CA TYR A 181 9.11 -4.45 3.91
C TYR A 181 9.12 -5.19 2.56
N LEU A 182 7.97 -5.66 2.08
CA LEU A 182 7.86 -6.60 0.95
C LEU A 182 8.65 -6.14 -0.30
N HIS A 183 8.62 -4.84 -0.60
CA HIS A 183 9.23 -4.28 -1.80
C HIS A 183 10.46 -3.39 -1.52
N PHE A 184 11.08 -3.50 -0.35
CA PHE A 184 12.23 -2.67 0.04
C PHE A 184 13.43 -2.79 -0.90
N GLY A 185 13.58 -3.95 -1.58
CA GLY A 185 14.55 -4.11 -2.67
C GLY A 185 14.50 -3.03 -3.74
N SER A 186 13.32 -2.45 -3.98
CA SER A 186 13.13 -1.39 -4.98
C SER A 186 13.94 -0.12 -4.68
N TYR A 187 14.27 0.15 -3.41
CA TYR A 187 15.16 1.27 -3.04
C TYR A 187 16.56 1.10 -3.59
N TYR A 188 17.04 -0.14 -3.79
CA TYR A 188 18.30 -0.39 -4.48
C TYR A 188 18.25 0.19 -5.89
N ARG A 189 17.22 -0.15 -6.68
CA ARG A 189 17.06 0.38 -8.04
C ARG A 189 16.91 1.89 -8.06
N ALA A 190 16.13 2.45 -7.13
CA ALA A 190 15.90 3.90 -7.05
C ALA A 190 17.19 4.68 -6.73
N ARG A 191 18.08 4.14 -5.90
CA ARG A 191 19.27 4.85 -5.40
C ARG A 191 20.58 4.49 -6.12
N LYS A 192 20.68 3.28 -6.64
CA LYS A 192 21.92 2.70 -7.18
C LYS A 192 21.78 2.21 -8.63
N GLY A 193 20.58 2.30 -9.21
CA GLY A 193 20.31 1.78 -10.55
C GLY A 193 20.36 0.25 -10.59
N GLY A 194 20.44 -0.31 -11.81
CA GLY A 194 20.48 -1.76 -12.02
C GLY A 194 19.10 -2.42 -11.88
N ILE A 195 19.09 -3.67 -11.41
CA ILE A 195 17.89 -4.50 -11.29
C ILE A 195 17.63 -4.78 -9.81
N ALA A 196 16.38 -4.60 -9.39
CA ALA A 196 15.87 -5.08 -8.12
C ALA A 196 14.72 -6.05 -8.42
N SER A 197 14.74 -7.23 -7.79
CA SER A 197 13.70 -8.23 -7.98
C SER A 197 12.35 -7.77 -7.42
N PHE A 198 11.30 -8.21 -8.12
CA PHE A 198 9.98 -7.59 -8.19
C PHE A 198 10.03 -6.18 -8.77
N SER A 199 9.73 -6.07 -10.07
CA SER A 199 9.61 -4.81 -10.77
C SER A 199 8.24 -4.69 -11.42
N PHE A 200 7.62 -3.51 -11.33
CA PHE A 200 6.38 -3.21 -12.06
C PHE A 200 6.51 -3.44 -13.57
N ALA A 201 7.74 -3.44 -14.13
CA ALA A 201 7.99 -3.79 -15.54
C ALA A 201 7.62 -5.24 -15.91
N GLU A 202 7.49 -6.13 -14.92
CA GLU A 202 7.08 -7.53 -15.10
C GLU A 202 5.55 -7.68 -15.05
N LEU A 203 4.82 -6.65 -14.61
CA LEU A 203 3.36 -6.72 -14.53
C LEU A 203 2.72 -6.57 -15.92
N PRO A 204 1.71 -7.39 -16.25
CA PRO A 204 1.08 -7.37 -17.57
C PRO A 204 0.54 -6.00 -18.01
N GLN A 205 0.06 -5.18 -17.08
CA GLN A 205 -0.47 -3.83 -17.37
C GLN A 205 0.61 -2.76 -17.55
N SER A 206 1.86 -3.05 -17.21
CA SER A 206 2.89 -2.02 -17.26
C SER A 206 3.26 -1.66 -18.71
N PRO A 207 3.38 -0.36 -19.04
CA PRO A 207 3.88 0.07 -20.34
C PRO A 207 5.40 -0.11 -20.46
N LEU A 208 6.09 -0.40 -19.36
CA LEU A 208 7.53 -0.61 -19.31
C LEU A 208 7.84 -2.11 -19.27
N ARG A 209 8.81 -2.55 -20.07
CA ARG A 209 9.26 -3.95 -20.15
C ARG A 209 10.77 -4.04 -20.06
N TYR A 210 11.25 -5.15 -19.50
CA TYR A 210 12.66 -5.52 -19.66
C TYR A 210 12.94 -5.87 -21.11
N ARG A 211 14.15 -5.57 -21.56
CA ARG A 211 14.65 -6.17 -22.79
C ARG A 211 14.89 -7.66 -22.55
N PRO A 212 14.50 -8.59 -23.45
CA PRO A 212 14.60 -10.03 -23.22
C PRO A 212 15.97 -10.49 -22.72
N GLU A 213 17.04 -9.90 -23.22
CA GLU A 213 18.44 -10.20 -22.87
C GLU A 213 18.85 -9.80 -21.44
N THR A 214 18.05 -8.95 -20.78
CA THR A 214 18.32 -8.41 -19.43
C THR A 214 17.14 -8.67 -18.48
N ALA A 215 16.18 -9.49 -18.89
CA ALA A 215 15.04 -9.81 -18.05
C ALA A 215 15.47 -10.73 -16.90
N PRO A 216 14.96 -10.51 -15.67
CA PRO A 216 15.14 -11.47 -14.59
C PRO A 216 14.51 -12.83 -14.94
N PRO A 217 14.95 -13.93 -14.30
CA PRO A 217 14.33 -15.23 -14.45
C PRO A 217 12.82 -15.16 -14.15
N PRO A 218 11.95 -15.79 -14.96
CA PRO A 218 10.51 -15.77 -14.74
C PRO A 218 10.14 -16.27 -13.35
N LYS A 219 9.26 -15.53 -12.68
CA LYS A 219 8.73 -15.88 -11.35
C LYS A 219 7.26 -16.29 -11.44
N PRO A 220 6.81 -17.27 -10.62
CA PRO A 220 5.39 -17.54 -10.49
C PRO A 220 4.67 -16.34 -9.86
N PRO A 221 3.33 -16.25 -10.01
CA PRO A 221 2.55 -15.22 -9.33
C PRO A 221 2.73 -15.25 -7.82
N HIS A 222 2.71 -14.08 -7.19
CA HIS A 222 2.88 -13.89 -5.75
C HIS A 222 4.24 -14.35 -5.18
N TRP A 223 5.22 -14.64 -6.03
CA TRP A 223 6.55 -15.09 -5.60
C TRP A 223 7.22 -14.11 -4.61
N GLU A 224 6.92 -12.82 -4.71
CA GLU A 224 7.40 -11.79 -3.78
C GLU A 224 7.00 -12.04 -2.31
N TRP A 225 5.90 -12.76 -2.08
CA TRP A 225 5.41 -13.15 -0.75
C TRP A 225 6.01 -14.47 -0.25
N GLU A 226 6.75 -15.18 -1.10
CA GLU A 226 7.18 -16.55 -0.86
C GLU A 226 8.70 -16.67 -0.97
N PRO A 227 9.49 -15.99 -0.11
CA PRO A 227 10.95 -15.99 -0.17
C PRO A 227 11.57 -17.39 -0.05
N TRP A 228 10.86 -18.34 0.57
CA TRP A 228 11.27 -19.76 0.64
C TRP A 228 11.25 -20.48 -0.72
N ARG A 229 10.67 -19.90 -1.77
CA ARG A 229 10.75 -20.40 -3.16
C ARG A 229 12.01 -19.95 -3.88
N PHE A 230 12.95 -19.29 -3.20
CA PHE A 230 14.25 -18.95 -3.75
C PHE A 230 15.00 -20.21 -4.20
N ARG A 231 15.52 -20.16 -5.44
CA ARG A 231 16.29 -21.25 -6.05
C ARG A 231 17.70 -20.79 -6.36
N ASN A 232 18.69 -21.31 -5.65
CA ASN A 232 20.08 -20.86 -5.81
C ASN A 232 20.67 -21.27 -7.18
N ASP A 233 20.21 -22.37 -7.76
CA ASP A 233 20.64 -22.88 -9.07
C ASP A 233 20.15 -22.03 -10.25
N VAL A 234 19.01 -21.33 -10.08
CA VAL A 234 18.37 -20.51 -11.11
C VAL A 234 18.53 -19.02 -10.79
N ASP A 235 17.94 -18.59 -9.67
CA ASP A 235 17.93 -17.19 -9.26
C ASP A 235 19.32 -16.75 -8.84
N GLY A 236 19.99 -17.61 -8.07
CA GLY A 236 21.31 -17.33 -7.55
C GLY A 236 22.31 -17.06 -8.66
N ARG A 237 22.18 -17.68 -9.84
CA ARG A 237 23.06 -17.40 -10.99
C ARG A 237 22.84 -16.01 -11.59
N TYR A 238 21.59 -15.53 -11.62
CA TYR A 238 21.25 -14.25 -12.22
C TYR A 238 21.61 -13.05 -11.35
N TYR A 239 21.37 -13.12 -10.04
CA TYR A 239 21.58 -11.96 -9.16
C TYR A 239 23.02 -11.85 -8.67
N ASP A 240 23.49 -10.64 -8.45
CA ASP A 240 24.83 -10.37 -7.89
C ASP A 240 24.78 -10.18 -6.36
N TYR A 241 23.60 -9.80 -5.85
CA TYR A 241 23.33 -9.59 -4.42
C TYR A 241 22.03 -10.27 -3.99
N LEU A 242 22.02 -10.80 -2.75
CA LEU A 242 20.80 -11.17 -2.03
C LEU A 242 20.62 -10.24 -0.83
N LEU A 243 19.52 -9.51 -0.77
CA LEU A 243 19.10 -8.76 0.39
C LEU A 243 18.04 -9.57 1.14
N VAL A 244 18.35 -9.98 2.36
CA VAL A 244 17.47 -10.80 3.19
C VAL A 244 16.97 -9.98 4.38
N ARG A 245 15.66 -10.06 4.63
CA ARG A 245 15.03 -9.55 5.86
C ARG A 245 14.48 -10.71 6.67
N GLY A 246 14.87 -10.76 7.94
CA GLY A 246 14.49 -11.82 8.88
C GLY A 246 15.71 -12.60 9.38
N PHE A 247 15.48 -13.52 10.31
CA PHE A 247 16.53 -14.36 10.91
C PHE A 247 16.54 -15.78 10.34
N THR A 248 16.19 -15.91 9.06
CA THR A 248 16.11 -17.18 8.34
C THR A 248 17.31 -17.32 7.42
N ASP A 249 17.91 -18.51 7.39
CA ASP A 249 18.92 -18.86 6.40
C ASP A 249 18.23 -19.10 5.04
N PRO A 250 18.48 -18.25 4.02
CA PRO A 250 17.85 -18.41 2.72
C PRO A 250 18.34 -19.67 1.98
N PHE A 251 19.45 -20.28 2.38
CA PHE A 251 20.09 -21.38 1.65
C PHE A 251 19.68 -22.77 2.13
N ALA A 252 19.11 -22.89 3.33
CA ALA A 252 18.75 -24.17 3.94
C ALA A 252 17.84 -25.06 3.06
N GLY A 253 17.07 -24.47 2.14
CA GLY A 253 16.22 -25.18 1.16
C GLY A 253 16.41 -24.76 -0.29
N ALA A 254 17.39 -23.91 -0.61
CA ALA A 254 17.51 -23.30 -1.94
C ALA A 254 18.22 -24.16 -2.99
N GLY A 255 18.75 -25.33 -2.59
CA GLY A 255 19.50 -26.22 -3.47
C GLY A 255 20.94 -25.76 -3.75
N SER A 256 21.60 -26.44 -4.68
CA SER A 256 22.96 -26.09 -5.12
C SER A 256 22.98 -24.78 -5.90
N GLY A 257 24.13 -24.11 -5.99
CA GLY A 257 24.24 -22.85 -6.70
C GLY A 257 25.52 -22.10 -6.36
N PRO A 258 25.60 -20.79 -6.68
CA PRO A 258 26.73 -19.96 -6.30
C PRO A 258 26.96 -19.92 -4.79
N THR A 259 28.21 -19.74 -4.41
CA THR A 259 28.61 -19.45 -3.03
C THR A 259 28.31 -17.97 -2.73
N TRP A 260 27.79 -17.72 -1.54
CA TRP A 260 27.39 -16.40 -1.09
C TRP A 260 28.15 -16.05 0.19
N HIS A 261 28.62 -14.82 0.26
CA HIS A 261 29.36 -14.27 1.38
C HIS A 261 28.57 -13.13 1.99
N VAL A 262 28.47 -13.11 3.33
CA VAL A 262 27.85 -11.99 4.05
C VAL A 262 28.73 -10.75 3.87
N LEU A 263 28.18 -9.73 3.23
CA LEU A 263 28.85 -8.44 3.05
C LEU A 263 28.51 -7.46 4.17
N ALA A 264 27.27 -7.50 4.66
CA ALA A 264 26.81 -6.64 5.73
C ALA A 264 25.63 -7.26 6.50
N ARG A 265 25.55 -6.94 7.79
CA ARG A 265 24.42 -7.26 8.66
C ARG A 265 24.08 -6.06 9.52
N SER A 266 22.79 -5.76 9.66
CA SER A 266 22.33 -4.66 10.51
C SER A 266 20.86 -4.84 10.89
N GLY A 267 20.59 -5.04 12.17
CA GLY A 267 19.25 -5.39 12.64
C GLY A 267 18.74 -6.67 11.98
N GLY A 268 17.50 -6.63 11.47
CA GLY A 268 16.89 -7.74 10.73
C GLY A 268 17.36 -7.89 9.28
N TRP A 269 18.32 -7.09 8.82
CA TRP A 269 18.80 -7.10 7.43
C TRP A 269 20.15 -7.77 7.26
N MET A 270 20.29 -8.54 6.19
CA MET A 270 21.55 -9.13 5.75
C MET A 270 21.73 -8.96 4.24
N LEU A 271 22.92 -8.55 3.82
CA LEU A 271 23.31 -8.51 2.40
C LEU A 271 24.36 -9.57 2.14
N TYR A 272 24.09 -10.38 1.14
CA TYR A 272 25.04 -11.35 0.58
C TYR A 272 25.52 -10.88 -0.79
N GLY A 273 26.77 -11.18 -1.11
CA GLY A 273 27.33 -11.06 -2.45
C GLY A 273 28.06 -12.35 -2.85
N LYS A 274 28.31 -12.50 -4.14
CA LYS A 274 29.17 -13.56 -4.68
C LYS A 274 30.64 -13.19 -4.58
#